data_AF-A0A943E574-F1
#
_entry.id   AF-A0A943E574-F1
#
_cell.length_a   1.000
_cell.length_b   1.000
_cell.length_c   1.000
_cell.angle_alpha   90.00
_cell.angle_beta   90.00
_cell.angle_gamma   90.00
#
_symmetry.space_group_name_H-M   'P 1'
#
loop_
_entity.id
_entity.type
_entity.pdbx_description
1 polymer ?
#
loop_
_entity_poly.entity_id
_entity_poly.type
_entity_poly.pdbx_seq_one_letter_code
_entity_poly.pdbx_strand_id
1 'polypeptide(L)'
;VLTLLVTSVASLQPGLIASGLAAGQPGFTAPNLMHALFVHPVGPVGYFIILLGIYVITHTPQTKRGACALFMCALVVKAIAIVLTDLGIAAYVPYYLLGIMDNWIWLALGIALCAFDIPKRLARPAFAAGLAAAFIVLGALLLAFNIAEAALLGLLTLLGLLALYALSAARFLRGKQARFYGFVTRYTMAIWLMHQILSVLVFCGLYALGFHAGGAFAPFWIPVNAITCLIACYPLPVFVMWVLSHIGKLGFIVYPSRYLPASFGK
;
A
#
# COMPACT_ATOMS: atom_id res chain seq x y z
N VAL A 1 6.24 -2.64 -15.80
CA VAL A 1 5.40 -1.67 -15.06
C VAL A 1 4.01 -1.57 -15.66
N LEU A 2 3.86 -1.28 -16.97
CA LEU A 2 2.54 -1.22 -17.61
C LEU A 2 1.79 -2.56 -17.51
N THR A 3 2.43 -3.70 -17.75
CA THR A 3 1.80 -5.03 -17.63
C THR A 3 1.38 -5.37 -16.20
N LEU A 4 2.16 -4.96 -15.20
CA LEU A 4 1.80 -5.11 -13.78
C LEU A 4 0.67 -4.17 -13.38
N LEU A 5 0.64 -2.95 -13.90
CA LEU A 5 -0.48 -2.02 -13.76
C LEU A 5 -1.74 -2.54 -14.45
N VAL A 6 -1.61 -3.14 -15.63
CA VAL A 6 -2.70 -3.75 -16.41
C VAL A 6 -3.31 -4.91 -15.64
N THR A 7 -2.50 -5.85 -15.15
CA THR A 7 -3.00 -6.98 -14.34
C THR A 7 -3.59 -6.50 -13.02
N SER A 8 -2.99 -5.50 -12.37
CA SER A 8 -3.53 -4.91 -11.15
C SER A 8 -4.87 -4.22 -11.40
N VAL A 9 -4.97 -3.35 -12.41
CA VAL A 9 -6.23 -2.63 -12.73
C VAL A 9 -7.33 -3.59 -13.16
N ALA A 10 -7.01 -4.59 -13.98
CA ALA A 10 -7.99 -5.58 -14.43
C ALA A 10 -8.50 -6.50 -13.32
N SER A 11 -7.66 -6.83 -12.34
CA SER A 11 -8.05 -7.64 -11.17
C SER A 11 -8.72 -6.81 -10.07
N LEU A 12 -8.35 -5.53 -9.92
CA LEU A 12 -8.85 -4.66 -8.85
C LEU A 12 -10.20 -4.03 -9.18
N GLN A 13 -10.46 -3.65 -10.44
CA GLN A 13 -11.68 -2.92 -10.80
C GLN A 13 -12.97 -3.71 -10.48
N PRO A 14 -13.09 -5.03 -10.77
CA PRO A 14 -14.28 -5.79 -10.39
C PRO A 14 -14.52 -5.83 -8.88
N GLY A 15 -13.46 -6.05 -8.09
CA GLY A 15 -13.54 -6.11 -6.63
C GLY A 15 -13.86 -4.75 -5.98
N LEU A 16 -13.30 -3.67 -6.52
CA LEU A 16 -13.55 -2.30 -6.04
C LEU A 16 -14.98 -1.82 -6.37
N ILE A 17 -15.55 -2.25 -7.50
CA ILE A 17 -16.96 -1.96 -7.84
C ILE A 17 -17.90 -2.81 -7.00
N ALA A 18 -17.62 -4.12 -6.86
CA ALA A 18 -18.39 -5.03 -6.02
C ALA A 18 -18.32 -4.71 -4.52
N SER A 19 -17.32 -3.95 -4.09
CA SER A 19 -17.18 -3.43 -2.71
C SER A 19 -17.47 -1.93 -2.62
N GLY A 20 -17.82 -1.28 -3.73
CA GLY A 20 -18.03 0.16 -3.83
C GLY A 20 -19.45 0.59 -3.51
N LEU A 21 -19.75 1.87 -3.74
CA LEU A 21 -21.06 2.50 -3.47
C LEU A 21 -22.26 1.76 -4.13
N ALA A 22 -22.03 1.00 -5.19
CA ALA A 22 -23.06 0.26 -5.92
C ALA A 22 -23.48 -1.08 -5.26
N ALA A 23 -22.70 -1.60 -4.32
CA ALA A 23 -22.93 -2.90 -3.66
C ALA A 23 -23.06 -2.82 -2.14
N GLY A 24 -22.88 -1.64 -1.55
CA GLY A 24 -23.08 -1.42 -0.12
C GLY A 24 -24.54 -1.66 0.25
N GLN A 25 -24.81 -2.64 1.13
CA GLN A 25 -26.13 -2.79 1.72
C GLN A 25 -26.55 -1.46 2.37
N PRO A 26 -27.80 -1.01 2.15
CA PRO A 26 -28.26 0.27 2.67
C PRO A 26 -28.33 0.22 4.20
N GLY A 27 -27.53 1.04 4.87
CA GLY A 27 -27.71 1.39 6.27
C GLY A 27 -26.50 1.16 7.17
N PHE A 28 -26.10 2.22 7.88
CA PHE A 28 -25.24 2.16 9.08
C PHE A 28 -26.01 1.51 10.25
N THR A 29 -26.29 0.21 10.16
CA THR A 29 -26.75 -0.57 11.31
C THR A 29 -25.53 -1.14 12.05
N ALA A 30 -25.60 -1.28 13.37
CA ALA A 30 -24.48 -1.86 14.15
C ALA A 30 -24.02 -3.24 13.64
N PRO A 31 -24.93 -4.18 13.23
CA PRO A 31 -24.53 -5.45 12.64
C PRO A 31 -23.78 -5.29 11.31
N ASN A 32 -24.24 -4.39 10.43
CA ASN A 32 -23.58 -4.12 9.16
C ASN A 32 -22.22 -3.46 9.35
N LEU A 33 -22.10 -2.57 10.35
CA LEU A 33 -20.82 -1.97 10.74
C LEU A 33 -19.84 -3.02 11.26
N MET A 34 -20.28 -3.93 12.14
CA MET A 34 -19.45 -5.02 12.65
C MET A 34 -19.01 -5.97 11.53
N HIS A 35 -19.93 -6.35 10.63
CA HIS A 35 -19.62 -7.16 9.46
C HIS A 35 -18.63 -6.45 8.52
N ALA A 36 -18.81 -5.15 8.28
CA ALA A 36 -17.94 -4.30 7.47
C ALA A 36 -16.64 -3.87 8.18
N LEU A 37 -16.43 -4.19 9.45
CA LEU A 37 -15.16 -3.94 10.15
C LEU A 37 -14.35 -5.23 10.28
N PHE A 38 -15.01 -6.35 10.59
CA PHE A 38 -14.34 -7.58 11.03
C PHE A 38 -14.45 -8.75 10.07
N VAL A 39 -15.46 -8.76 9.17
CA VAL A 39 -15.75 -9.92 8.29
C VAL A 39 -15.38 -9.61 6.84
N HIS A 40 -15.93 -8.53 6.28
CA HIS A 40 -15.66 -8.06 4.92
C HIS A 40 -15.43 -6.55 4.91
N PRO A 41 -14.24 -6.10 5.30
CA PRO A 41 -14.07 -4.67 5.43
C PRO A 41 -13.95 -3.96 4.10
N VAL A 42 -14.81 -2.97 3.93
CA VAL A 42 -14.71 -1.96 2.88
C VAL A 42 -13.43 -1.15 3.11
N GLY A 43 -12.56 -1.06 2.11
CA GLY A 43 -11.33 -0.25 2.20
C GLY A 43 -11.69 1.23 2.45
N PRO A 44 -10.96 2.01 3.29
CA PRO A 44 -9.63 1.78 3.88
C PRO A 44 -9.59 1.27 5.34
N VAL A 45 -10.73 1.10 6.01
CA VAL A 45 -10.75 0.87 7.47
C VAL A 45 -10.25 -0.54 7.85
N GLY A 46 -10.48 -1.53 6.98
CA GLY A 46 -10.09 -2.92 7.23
C GLY A 46 -8.60 -3.15 7.45
N TYR A 47 -7.74 -2.50 6.66
CA TYR A 47 -6.30 -2.68 6.78
C TYR A 47 -5.73 -2.07 8.06
N PHE A 48 -6.34 -1.02 8.60
CA PHE A 48 -5.90 -0.45 9.88
C PHE A 48 -6.07 -1.42 11.04
N ILE A 49 -7.13 -2.24 11.05
CA ILE A 49 -7.34 -3.27 12.08
C ILE A 49 -6.24 -4.34 11.98
N ILE A 50 -5.86 -4.74 10.76
CA ILE A 50 -4.74 -5.65 10.53
C ILE A 50 -3.44 -5.04 11.08
N LEU A 51 -3.15 -3.78 10.74
CA LEU A 51 -1.95 -3.09 11.22
C LEU A 51 -1.94 -2.96 12.75
N LEU A 52 -3.07 -2.59 13.36
CA LEU A 52 -3.21 -2.50 14.81
C LEU A 52 -2.92 -3.85 15.45
N GLY A 53 -3.51 -4.94 14.92
CA GLY A 53 -3.24 -6.29 15.39
C GLY A 53 -1.76 -6.63 15.31
N ILE A 54 -1.12 -6.36 14.16
CA ILE A 54 0.33 -6.53 13.98
C ILE A 54 1.11 -5.74 15.04
N TYR A 55 0.78 -4.48 15.30
CA TYR A 55 1.48 -3.65 16.29
C TYR A 55 1.30 -4.17 17.72
N VAL A 56 0.11 -4.67 18.07
CA VAL A 56 -0.18 -5.21 19.39
C VAL A 56 0.58 -6.51 19.64
N ILE A 57 0.67 -7.40 18.65
CA ILE A 57 1.37 -8.69 18.81
C ILE A 57 2.91 -8.56 18.67
N THR A 58 3.39 -7.52 18.00
CA THR A 58 4.83 -7.38 17.71
C THR A 58 5.54 -6.71 18.88
N HIS A 59 6.19 -7.51 19.72
CA HIS A 59 7.10 -6.98 20.73
C HIS A 59 8.43 -6.55 20.10
N THR A 60 8.83 -5.29 20.25
CA THR A 60 10.05 -4.75 19.64
C THR A 60 11.30 -5.38 20.26
N PRO A 61 12.05 -6.21 19.50
CA PRO A 61 13.20 -6.92 20.04
C PRO A 61 14.39 -5.96 20.25
N GLN A 62 15.04 -6.07 21.41
CA GLN A 62 16.22 -5.26 21.75
C GLN A 62 17.55 -5.87 21.26
N THR A 63 17.51 -7.08 20.73
CA THR A 63 18.71 -7.82 20.29
C THR A 63 18.59 -8.27 18.84
N LYS A 64 19.74 -8.41 18.16
CA LYS A 64 19.81 -8.95 16.79
C LYS A 64 19.23 -10.37 16.69
N ARG A 65 19.46 -11.19 17.72
CA ARG A 65 18.90 -12.54 17.81
C ARG A 65 17.37 -12.49 17.93
N GLY A 66 16.84 -11.59 18.77
CA GLY A 66 15.40 -11.38 18.90
C GLY A 66 14.75 -10.90 17.60
N ALA A 67 15.40 -9.98 16.88
CA ALA A 67 14.92 -9.52 15.57
C ALA A 67 14.90 -10.65 14.52
N CYS A 68 15.94 -11.51 14.52
CA CYS A 68 15.97 -12.69 13.66
C CYS A 68 14.87 -13.69 14.03
N ALA A 69 14.67 -13.98 15.31
CA ALA A 69 13.64 -14.89 15.79
C ALA A 69 12.22 -14.39 15.42
N LEU A 70 11.95 -13.09 15.59
CA LEU A 70 10.70 -12.47 15.17
C LEU A 70 10.47 -12.62 13.66
N PHE A 71 11.50 -12.38 12.85
CA PHE A 71 11.42 -12.54 11.40
C PHE A 71 11.16 -13.99 10.99
N MET A 72 11.87 -14.96 11.60
CA MET A 72 11.64 -16.38 11.34
C MET A 72 10.22 -16.82 11.74
N CYS A 73 9.70 -16.32 12.87
CA CYS A 73 8.33 -16.57 13.29
C CYS A 73 7.32 -16.02 12.28
N ALA A 74 7.48 -14.77 11.85
CA ALA A 74 6.61 -14.16 10.85
C ALA A 74 6.69 -14.87 9.49
N LEU A 75 7.85 -15.41 9.12
CA LEU A 75 8.04 -16.21 7.91
C LEU A 75 7.28 -17.54 7.99
N VAL A 76 7.33 -18.23 9.12
CA VAL A 76 6.53 -19.45 9.36
C VAL A 76 5.04 -19.13 9.26
N VAL A 77 4.58 -18.05 9.89
CA VAL A 77 3.18 -17.63 9.81
C VAL A 77 2.76 -17.31 8.37
N LYS A 78 3.61 -16.65 7.59
CA LYS A 78 3.36 -16.41 6.16
C LYS A 78 3.26 -17.71 5.36
N ALA A 79 4.13 -18.68 5.63
CA ALA A 79 4.08 -19.98 4.98
C ALA A 79 2.77 -20.72 5.30
N ILE A 80 2.30 -20.65 6.56
CA ILE A 80 1.01 -21.22 6.96
C ILE A 80 -0.13 -20.53 6.19
N ALA A 81 -0.12 -19.19 6.06
CA ALA A 81 -1.15 -18.47 5.30
C ALA A 81 -1.24 -18.92 3.83
N ILE A 82 -0.08 -19.16 3.19
CA ILE A 82 -0.01 -19.68 1.82
C ILE A 82 -0.65 -21.08 1.76
N VAL A 83 -0.25 -21.99 2.65
CA VAL A 83 -0.81 -23.35 2.70
C VAL A 83 -2.33 -23.33 2.95
N LEU A 84 -2.83 -22.48 3.85
CA LEU A 84 -4.27 -22.34 4.09
C LEU A 84 -5.02 -21.83 2.85
N THR A 85 -4.38 -20.97 2.06
CA THR A 85 -4.93 -20.46 0.81
C THR A 85 -4.97 -21.57 -0.24
N ASP A 86 -3.88 -22.33 -0.40
CA ASP A 86 -3.77 -23.43 -1.35
C ASP A 86 -4.76 -24.57 -1.06
N LEU A 87 -5.04 -24.82 0.23
CA LEU A 87 -6.03 -25.81 0.67
C LEU A 87 -7.49 -25.32 0.59
N GLY A 88 -7.72 -24.06 0.19
CA GLY A 88 -9.06 -23.46 0.16
C GLY A 88 -9.69 -23.20 1.54
N ILE A 89 -8.90 -23.35 2.61
CA ILE A 89 -9.36 -23.17 4.01
C ILE A 89 -9.36 -21.68 4.38
N ALA A 90 -8.58 -20.85 3.68
CA ALA A 90 -8.50 -19.40 3.90
C ALA A 90 -9.88 -18.70 3.89
N ALA A 91 -10.86 -19.23 3.16
CA ALA A 91 -12.23 -18.72 3.15
C ALA A 91 -12.95 -18.81 4.51
N TYR A 92 -12.54 -19.73 5.38
CA TYR A 92 -13.09 -19.93 6.72
C TYR A 92 -12.27 -19.22 7.82
N VAL A 93 -11.12 -18.65 7.46
CA VAL A 93 -10.28 -17.91 8.40
C VAL A 93 -10.79 -16.47 8.47
N PRO A 94 -10.94 -15.89 9.68
CA PRO A 94 -11.34 -14.49 9.80
C PRO A 94 -10.40 -13.57 9.01
N TYR A 95 -10.97 -12.63 8.25
CA TYR A 95 -10.22 -11.72 7.38
C TYR A 95 -9.05 -11.03 8.10
N TYR A 96 -9.28 -10.52 9.31
CA TYR A 96 -8.24 -9.81 10.06
C TYR A 96 -7.06 -10.73 10.41
N LEU A 97 -7.32 -12.00 10.72
CA LEU A 97 -6.29 -12.97 11.09
C LEU A 97 -5.46 -13.34 9.87
N LEU A 98 -6.13 -13.68 8.76
CA LEU A 98 -5.46 -13.97 7.49
C LEU A 98 -4.62 -12.76 7.04
N GLY A 99 -5.17 -11.55 7.16
CA GLY A 99 -4.47 -10.30 6.88
C GLY A 99 -3.24 -10.08 7.75
N ILE A 100 -3.31 -10.36 9.05
CA ILE A 100 -2.14 -10.30 9.95
C ILE A 100 -1.10 -11.32 9.48
N MET A 101 -1.49 -12.56 9.24
CA MET A 101 -0.59 -13.62 8.82
C MET A 101 0.12 -13.29 7.50
N ASP A 102 -0.59 -12.65 6.57
CA ASP A 102 -0.06 -12.27 5.26
C ASP A 102 0.92 -11.10 5.31
N ASN A 103 0.75 -10.19 6.27
CA ASN A 103 1.44 -8.90 6.29
C ASN A 103 2.49 -8.78 7.40
N TRP A 104 2.44 -9.60 8.44
CA TRP A 104 3.36 -9.51 9.58
C TRP A 104 4.84 -9.63 9.18
N ILE A 105 5.12 -10.45 8.16
CA ILE A 105 6.47 -10.66 7.61
C ILE A 105 7.14 -9.35 7.18
N TRP A 106 6.37 -8.39 6.64
CA TRP A 106 6.92 -7.13 6.15
C TRP A 106 7.39 -6.23 7.30
N LEU A 107 6.63 -6.17 8.40
CA LEU A 107 7.05 -5.44 9.60
C LEU A 107 8.29 -6.10 10.23
N ALA A 108 8.25 -7.42 10.40
CA ALA A 108 9.37 -8.16 10.99
C ALA A 108 10.65 -8.05 10.16
N LEU A 109 10.53 -8.08 8.83
CA LEU A 109 11.64 -7.84 7.90
C LEU A 109 12.22 -6.44 8.08
N GLY A 110 11.38 -5.41 8.17
CA GLY A 110 11.83 -4.04 8.42
C GLY A 110 12.63 -3.91 9.73
N ILE A 111 12.15 -4.52 10.82
CA ILE A 111 12.85 -4.56 12.11
C ILE A 111 14.20 -5.27 11.97
N ALA A 112 14.24 -6.44 11.33
CA ALA A 112 15.46 -7.20 11.11
C ALA A 112 16.49 -6.39 10.29
N LEU A 113 16.08 -5.80 9.17
CA LEU A 113 16.96 -4.97 8.34
C LEU A 113 17.59 -3.81 9.12
N CYS A 114 16.80 -3.14 9.98
CA CYS A 114 17.30 -2.09 10.86
C CYS A 114 18.27 -2.61 11.92
N ALA A 115 17.96 -3.74 12.56
CA ALA A 115 18.82 -4.34 13.60
C ALA A 115 20.22 -4.74 13.08
N PHE A 116 20.35 -5.02 11.78
CA PHE A 116 21.62 -5.37 11.13
C PHE A 116 22.31 -4.20 10.42
N ASP A 117 21.86 -2.96 10.62
CA ASP A 117 22.40 -1.76 9.97
C ASP A 117 22.43 -1.86 8.42
N ILE A 118 21.56 -2.69 7.84
CA ILE A 118 21.44 -2.90 6.40
C ILE A 118 21.17 -1.59 5.64
N PRO A 119 20.34 -0.64 6.13
CA PRO A 119 20.22 0.68 5.53
C PRO A 119 21.57 1.38 5.27
N LYS A 120 22.49 1.35 6.24
CA LYS A 120 23.81 2.01 6.14
C LYS A 120 24.67 1.36 5.06
N ARG A 121 24.57 0.03 4.91
CA ARG A 121 25.28 -0.73 3.87
C ARG A 121 24.73 -0.42 2.47
N LEU A 122 23.41 -0.27 2.34
CA LEU A 122 22.71 0.03 1.10
C LEU A 122 22.74 1.51 0.70
N ALA A 123 23.13 2.41 1.60
CA ALA A 123 23.13 3.86 1.38
C ALA A 123 24.16 4.38 0.37
N ARG A 124 24.90 3.49 -0.30
CA ARG A 124 25.87 3.86 -1.34
C ARG A 124 25.11 4.24 -2.62
N PRO A 125 25.22 5.49 -3.11
CA PRO A 125 24.41 5.97 -4.22
C PRO A 125 24.70 5.22 -5.52
N ALA A 126 25.96 4.84 -5.75
CA ALA A 126 26.35 4.03 -6.90
C ALA A 126 25.71 2.62 -6.85
N PHE A 127 25.62 2.02 -5.67
CA PHE A 127 24.98 0.72 -5.49
C PHE A 127 23.46 0.80 -5.71
N ALA A 128 22.81 1.80 -5.12
CA ALA A 128 21.38 2.05 -5.31
C ALA A 128 21.03 2.34 -6.78
N ALA A 129 21.85 3.13 -7.47
CA ALA A 129 21.69 3.41 -8.90
C ALA A 129 21.89 2.15 -9.75
N GLY A 130 22.90 1.32 -9.44
CA GLY A 130 23.13 0.05 -10.11
C GLY A 130 21.96 -0.92 -9.97
N LEU A 131 21.39 -1.03 -8.75
CA LEU A 131 20.19 -1.82 -8.46
C LEU A 131 18.96 -1.33 -9.25
N ALA A 132 18.75 -0.01 -9.29
CA ALA A 132 17.66 0.58 -10.05
C ALA A 132 17.84 0.37 -11.56
N ALA A 133 19.06 0.51 -12.09
CA ALA A 133 19.37 0.23 -13.48
C ALA A 133 19.14 -1.25 -13.82
N ALA A 134 19.59 -2.18 -12.96
CA ALA A 134 19.36 -3.60 -13.12
C ALA A 134 17.85 -3.93 -13.14
N PHE A 135 17.06 -3.30 -12.27
CA PHE A 135 15.60 -3.43 -12.26
C PHE A 135 14.98 -2.95 -13.58
N ILE A 136 15.40 -1.78 -14.08
CA ILE A 136 14.90 -1.22 -15.34
C ILE A 136 15.26 -2.13 -16.52
N VAL A 137 16.52 -2.58 -16.60
CA VAL A 137 17.02 -3.43 -17.69
C VAL A 137 16.33 -4.79 -17.67
N LEU A 138 16.28 -5.47 -16.52
CA LEU A 138 15.58 -6.76 -16.41
C LEU A 138 14.09 -6.59 -16.74
N GLY A 139 13.44 -5.55 -16.24
CA GLY A 139 12.04 -5.26 -16.54
C GLY A 139 11.80 -4.98 -18.02
N ALA A 140 12.72 -4.28 -18.70
CA ALA A 140 12.65 -4.01 -20.13
C ALA A 140 12.88 -5.28 -20.96
N LEU A 141 13.82 -6.14 -20.58
CA LEU A 141 14.08 -7.42 -21.26
C LEU A 141 12.88 -8.36 -21.13
N LEU A 142 12.37 -8.56 -19.91
CA LEU A 142 11.19 -9.40 -19.70
C LEU A 142 9.98 -8.91 -20.50
N LEU A 143 9.81 -7.59 -20.60
CA LEU A 143 8.76 -7.00 -21.41
C LEU A 143 9.00 -7.21 -22.92
N ALA A 144 10.21 -6.95 -23.42
CA ALA A 144 10.56 -7.05 -24.82
C ALA A 144 10.42 -8.48 -25.36
N PHE A 145 10.77 -9.47 -24.55
CA PHE A 145 10.67 -10.89 -24.90
C PHE A 145 9.36 -11.55 -24.45
N ASN A 146 8.42 -10.78 -23.88
CA ASN A 146 7.15 -11.26 -23.34
C ASN A 146 7.31 -12.47 -22.39
N ILE A 147 8.34 -12.45 -21.54
CA ILE A 147 8.65 -13.52 -20.60
C ILE A 147 7.86 -13.29 -19.31
N ALA A 148 6.93 -14.20 -19.01
CA ALA A 148 6.05 -14.14 -17.85
C ALA A 148 6.32 -15.26 -16.83
N GLU A 149 7.53 -15.82 -16.81
CA GLU A 149 7.89 -16.85 -15.84
C GLU A 149 7.89 -16.33 -14.40
N ALA A 150 7.20 -17.06 -13.52
CA ALA A 150 6.98 -16.68 -12.12
C ALA A 150 8.29 -16.44 -11.37
N ALA A 151 9.32 -17.25 -11.61
CA ALA A 151 10.62 -17.10 -10.96
C ALA A 151 11.31 -15.77 -11.36
N LEU A 152 11.28 -15.42 -12.65
CA LEU A 152 11.87 -14.18 -13.16
C LEU A 152 11.08 -12.94 -12.72
N LEU A 153 9.75 -13.02 -12.68
CA LEU A 153 8.90 -11.96 -12.14
C LEU A 153 9.11 -11.78 -10.62
N GLY A 154 9.30 -12.87 -9.89
CA GLY A 154 9.66 -12.86 -8.48
C GLY A 154 11.02 -12.19 -8.25
N LEU A 155 12.03 -12.54 -9.05
CA LEU A 155 13.34 -11.90 -9.02
C LEU A 155 13.26 -10.40 -9.33
N LEU A 156 12.50 -10.01 -10.36
CA LEU A 156 12.26 -8.61 -10.71
C LEU A 156 11.62 -7.85 -9.54
N THR A 157 10.67 -8.48 -8.84
CA THR A 157 9.99 -7.90 -7.68
C THR A 157 10.96 -7.69 -6.52
N LEU A 158 11.77 -8.70 -6.18
CA LEU A 158 12.80 -8.58 -5.14
C LEU A 158 13.83 -7.50 -5.48
N LEU A 159 14.26 -7.45 -6.75
CA LEU A 159 15.21 -6.45 -7.24
C LEU A 159 14.62 -5.04 -7.16
N GLY A 160 13.34 -4.88 -7.52
CA GLY A 160 12.62 -3.61 -7.41
C GLY A 160 12.48 -3.14 -5.97
N LEU A 161 12.11 -4.04 -5.05
CA LEU A 161 12.03 -3.75 -3.62
C LEU A 161 13.41 -3.32 -3.05
N LEU A 162 14.46 -4.06 -3.39
CA LEU A 162 15.82 -3.76 -2.94
C LEU A 162 16.33 -2.44 -3.52
N ALA A 163 16.05 -2.16 -4.80
CA ALA A 163 16.41 -0.90 -5.45
C ALA A 163 15.71 0.29 -4.80
N LEU A 164 14.39 0.19 -4.58
CA LEU A 164 13.61 1.24 -3.92
C LEU A 164 14.11 1.50 -2.50
N TYR A 165 14.38 0.43 -1.75
CA TYR A 165 14.91 0.53 -0.39
C TYR A 165 16.31 1.14 -0.36
N ALA A 166 17.20 0.74 -1.27
CA ALA A 166 18.56 1.30 -1.39
C ALA A 166 18.56 2.77 -1.79
N LEU A 167 17.73 3.17 -2.76
CA LEU A 167 17.57 4.57 -3.17
C LEU A 167 17.07 5.43 -2.02
N SER A 168 16.09 4.91 -1.27
CA SER A 168 15.56 5.57 -0.08
C SER A 168 16.65 5.72 0.97
N ALA A 169 17.34 4.64 1.34
CA ALA A 169 18.43 4.66 2.32
C ALA A 169 19.55 5.63 1.93
N ALA A 170 20.00 5.63 0.66
CA ALA A 170 21.06 6.49 0.16
C ALA A 170 20.70 7.99 0.23
N ARG A 171 19.40 8.31 0.10
CA ARG A 171 18.92 9.70 0.09
C ARG A 171 18.55 10.20 1.49
N PHE A 172 17.92 9.38 2.31
CA PHE A 172 17.47 9.77 3.66
C PHE A 172 18.57 9.76 4.72
N LEU A 173 19.48 8.77 4.71
CA LEU A 173 20.54 8.68 5.73
C LEU A 173 21.60 9.78 5.61
N ARG A 174 21.68 10.47 4.47
CA ARG A 174 22.59 11.60 4.27
C ARG A 174 22.08 12.92 4.87
N GLY A 175 20.97 12.90 5.62
CA GLY A 175 20.38 14.09 6.25
C GLY A 175 19.82 15.13 5.28
N LYS A 176 19.97 14.91 3.96
CA LYS A 176 19.37 15.75 2.93
C LYS A 176 17.91 15.37 2.77
N GLN A 177 17.05 15.85 3.67
CA GLN A 177 15.61 15.84 3.42
C GLN A 177 15.36 16.71 2.18
N ALA A 178 15.21 16.07 1.02
CA ALA A 178 14.91 16.78 -0.20
C ALA A 178 13.64 17.61 0.01
N ARG A 179 13.59 18.85 -0.50
CA ARG A 179 12.41 19.73 -0.40
C ARG A 179 11.11 19.00 -0.78
N PHE A 180 11.21 18.10 -1.76
CA PHE A 180 10.14 17.18 -2.14
C PHE A 180 9.61 16.36 -0.96
N TYR A 181 10.45 15.66 -0.22
CA TYR A 181 10.01 14.87 0.94
C TYR A 181 9.48 15.75 2.06
N GLY A 182 10.08 16.92 2.30
CA GLY A 182 9.54 17.91 3.25
C GLY A 182 8.18 18.48 2.85
N PHE A 183 7.83 18.44 1.56
CA PHE A 183 6.49 18.74 1.07
C PHE A 183 5.55 17.54 1.24
N VAL A 184 5.95 16.35 0.78
CA VAL A 184 5.14 15.12 0.85
C VAL A 184 4.76 14.78 2.29
N THR A 185 5.67 14.92 3.25
CA THR A 185 5.40 14.65 4.67
C THR A 185 4.31 15.55 5.27
N ARG A 186 4.00 16.69 4.66
CA ARG A 186 2.89 17.56 5.09
C ARG A 186 1.52 17.00 4.71
N TYR A 187 1.46 16.04 3.80
CA TYR A 187 0.21 15.50 3.26
C TYR A 187 0.12 13.97 3.42
N THR A 188 1.10 13.32 4.04
CA THR A 188 1.12 11.86 4.23
C THR A 188 -0.14 11.35 4.91
N MET A 189 -0.59 12.00 5.99
CA MET A 189 -1.81 11.63 6.70
C MET A 189 -3.06 11.78 5.82
N ALA A 190 -3.16 12.86 5.05
CA ALA A 190 -4.27 13.05 4.13
C ALA A 190 -4.29 12.02 2.99
N ILE A 191 -3.13 11.76 2.39
CA ILE A 191 -2.96 10.71 1.38
C ILE A 191 -3.39 9.37 1.97
N TRP A 192 -2.89 9.01 3.15
CA TRP A 192 -3.25 7.76 3.83
C TRP A 192 -4.75 7.63 4.07
N LEU A 193 -5.42 8.70 4.51
CA LEU A 193 -6.84 8.67 4.84
C LEU A 193 -7.73 8.63 3.59
N MET A 194 -7.37 9.39 2.54
CA MET A 194 -8.26 9.65 1.42
C MET A 194 -7.97 8.80 0.18
N HIS A 195 -6.74 8.28 -0.01
CA HIS A 195 -6.35 7.64 -1.29
C HIS A 195 -7.29 6.51 -1.70
N GLN A 196 -7.73 5.67 -0.75
CA GLN A 196 -8.60 4.54 -1.04
C GLN A 196 -10.04 4.96 -1.33
N ILE A 197 -10.58 5.94 -0.59
CA ILE A 197 -11.94 6.42 -0.80
C ILE A 197 -12.03 7.12 -2.16
N LEU A 198 -11.06 7.99 -2.44
CA LEU A 198 -10.99 8.71 -3.70
C LEU A 198 -10.73 7.79 -4.89
N SER A 199 -9.90 6.75 -4.74
CA SER A 199 -9.68 5.77 -5.81
C SER A 199 -10.96 5.00 -6.12
N VAL A 200 -11.70 4.53 -5.10
CA VAL A 200 -13.00 3.85 -5.29
C VAL A 200 -14.00 4.76 -6.00
N LEU A 201 -14.12 6.02 -5.57
CA LEU A 201 -15.04 6.99 -6.19
C LEU A 201 -14.71 7.23 -7.67
N VAL A 202 -13.42 7.38 -7.98
CA VAL A 202 -12.94 7.55 -9.35
C VAL A 202 -13.21 6.30 -10.20
N PHE A 203 -12.94 5.10 -9.67
CA PHE A 203 -13.24 3.84 -10.37
C PHE A 203 -14.74 3.69 -10.65
N CYS A 204 -15.60 3.99 -9.66
CA CYS A 204 -17.05 3.95 -9.84
C CYS A 204 -17.51 4.96 -10.91
N GLY A 205 -16.98 6.19 -10.87
CA GLY A 205 -17.28 7.21 -11.87
C GLY A 205 -16.84 6.82 -13.28
N LEU A 206 -15.61 6.33 -13.44
CA LEU A 206 -15.08 5.86 -14.72
C LEU A 206 -15.86 4.65 -15.25
N TYR A 207 -16.25 3.72 -14.38
CA TYR A 207 -17.10 2.59 -14.74
C TYR A 207 -18.45 3.07 -15.27
N ALA A 208 -19.12 4.00 -14.57
CA ALA A 208 -20.39 4.57 -15.01
C ALA A 208 -20.28 5.31 -16.36
N LEU A 209 -19.12 5.88 -16.67
CA LEU A 209 -18.82 6.53 -17.95
C LEU A 209 -18.44 5.53 -19.07
N GLY A 210 -18.42 4.22 -18.80
CA GLY A 210 -18.12 3.18 -19.80
C GLY A 210 -16.65 2.80 -19.94
N PHE A 211 -15.78 3.18 -18.99
CA PHE A 211 -14.37 2.76 -18.93
C PHE A 211 -14.22 1.42 -18.18
N HIS A 212 -14.77 0.35 -18.77
CA HIS A 212 -14.60 -1.03 -18.31
C HIS A 212 -14.58 -2.00 -19.50
N ALA A 213 -14.23 -3.25 -19.23
CA ALA A 213 -14.36 -4.32 -20.20
C ALA A 213 -15.81 -4.42 -20.70
N GLY A 214 -16.03 -4.24 -22.00
CA GLY A 214 -17.36 -4.24 -22.63
C GLY A 214 -18.09 -2.89 -22.66
N GLY A 215 -17.50 -1.81 -22.13
CA GLY A 215 -18.06 -0.46 -22.23
C GLY A 215 -17.68 0.28 -23.52
N ALA A 216 -18.26 1.46 -23.74
CA ALA A 216 -18.02 2.29 -24.93
C ALA A 216 -16.54 2.70 -25.10
N PHE A 217 -15.76 2.72 -24.02
CA PHE A 217 -14.33 3.08 -24.03
C PHE A 217 -13.41 1.88 -23.74
N ALA A 218 -13.83 0.66 -24.09
CA ALA A 218 -13.08 -0.59 -23.90
C ALA A 218 -11.63 -0.62 -24.47
N PRO A 219 -11.24 0.15 -25.51
CA PRO A 219 -9.83 0.18 -25.93
C PRO A 219 -8.91 0.96 -24.97
N PHE A 220 -9.47 1.89 -24.19
CA PHE A 220 -8.70 2.87 -23.41
C PHE A 220 -8.89 2.76 -21.90
N TRP A 221 -9.80 1.90 -21.41
CA TRP A 221 -10.10 1.85 -19.98
C TRP A 221 -8.89 1.53 -19.11
N ILE A 222 -7.98 0.65 -19.54
CA ILE A 222 -6.82 0.26 -18.72
C ILE A 222 -5.87 1.44 -18.48
N PRO A 223 -5.33 2.12 -19.52
CA PRO A 223 -4.44 3.25 -19.29
C PRO A 223 -5.14 4.41 -18.57
N VAL A 224 -6.42 4.68 -18.87
CA VAL A 224 -7.19 5.73 -18.21
C VAL A 224 -7.36 5.43 -16.72
N ASN A 225 -7.86 4.24 -16.36
CA ASN A 225 -8.03 3.86 -14.96
C ASN A 225 -6.68 3.85 -14.21
N ALA A 226 -5.58 3.40 -14.83
CA ALA A 226 -4.26 3.43 -14.21
C ALA A 226 -3.80 4.86 -13.86
N ILE A 227 -3.90 5.78 -14.82
CA ILE A 227 -3.47 7.18 -14.64
C ILE A 227 -4.38 7.89 -13.65
N THR A 228 -5.70 7.78 -13.81
CA THR A 228 -6.66 8.48 -12.94
C THR A 228 -6.63 7.91 -11.52
N CYS A 229 -6.37 6.61 -11.33
CA CYS A 229 -6.13 6.03 -10.02
C CYS A 229 -4.86 6.61 -9.35
N LEU A 230 -3.76 6.77 -10.09
CA LEU A 230 -2.56 7.45 -9.55
C LEU A 230 -2.87 8.88 -9.13
N ILE A 231 -3.68 9.61 -9.91
CA ILE A 231 -4.12 10.97 -9.57
C ILE A 231 -5.00 10.96 -8.31
N ALA A 232 -5.95 10.02 -8.24
CA ALA A 232 -6.88 9.85 -7.13
C ALA A 232 -6.16 9.48 -5.82
N CYS A 233 -5.08 8.70 -5.91
CA CYS A 233 -4.33 8.24 -4.75
C CYS A 233 -3.35 9.28 -4.19
N TYR A 234 -2.80 10.18 -5.03
CA TYR A 234 -1.70 11.04 -4.62
C TYR A 234 -1.99 12.55 -4.77
N PRO A 235 -2.13 13.14 -5.97
CA PRO A 235 -2.47 14.56 -6.12
C PRO A 235 -3.83 14.95 -5.54
N LEU A 236 -4.86 14.12 -5.73
CA LEU A 236 -6.23 14.48 -5.35
C LEU A 236 -6.40 14.67 -3.82
N PRO A 237 -5.86 13.80 -2.94
CA PRO A 237 -5.83 14.08 -1.50
C PRO A 237 -5.17 15.40 -1.13
N VAL A 238 -4.07 15.77 -1.81
CA VAL A 238 -3.37 17.05 -1.58
C VAL A 238 -4.26 18.22 -1.98
N PHE A 239 -4.92 18.13 -3.13
CA PHE A 239 -5.87 19.15 -3.59
C PHE A 239 -7.07 19.28 -2.65
N VAL A 240 -7.70 18.17 -2.27
CA VAL A 240 -8.82 18.16 -1.30
C VAL A 240 -8.40 18.82 0.01
N MET A 241 -7.22 18.48 0.54
CA MET A 241 -6.69 19.12 1.74
C MET A 241 -6.45 20.61 1.59
N TRP A 242 -5.94 21.03 0.43
CA TRP A 242 -5.77 22.44 0.13
C TRP A 242 -7.12 23.16 0.16
N VAL A 243 -8.15 22.63 -0.50
CA VAL A 243 -9.51 23.19 -0.48
C VAL A 243 -10.09 23.25 0.94
N LEU A 244 -10.05 22.15 1.70
CA LEU A 244 -10.56 22.08 3.08
C LEU A 244 -9.86 23.06 4.03
N SER A 245 -8.61 23.38 3.75
CA SER A 245 -7.86 24.37 4.54
C SER A 245 -8.29 25.81 4.23
N HIS A 246 -8.85 26.07 3.05
CA HIS A 246 -9.29 27.41 2.62
C HIS A 246 -10.78 27.69 2.89
N ILE A 247 -11.64 26.66 2.96
CA ILE A 247 -13.09 26.81 3.17
C ILE A 247 -13.48 26.63 4.66
N GLY A 248 -12.86 27.37 5.57
CA GLY A 248 -13.33 27.44 6.97
C GLY A 248 -12.73 26.43 7.95
N LYS A 249 -11.41 26.21 7.88
CA LYS A 249 -10.63 25.37 8.84
C LYS A 249 -11.08 23.89 8.94
N LEU A 250 -11.86 23.39 7.98
CA LEU A 250 -12.24 21.96 7.90
C LEU A 250 -11.04 21.02 7.80
N GLY A 251 -9.88 21.53 7.39
CA GLY A 251 -8.60 20.83 7.50
C GLY A 251 -8.27 20.31 8.91
N PHE A 252 -8.94 20.80 9.96
CA PHE A 252 -8.86 20.27 11.33
C PHE A 252 -9.23 18.79 11.42
N ILE A 253 -10.20 18.30 10.63
CA ILE A 253 -10.63 16.90 10.65
C ILE A 253 -9.47 15.97 10.32
N VAL A 254 -8.56 16.41 9.44
CA VAL A 254 -7.43 15.60 8.98
C VAL A 254 -6.16 15.94 9.73
N TYR A 255 -5.93 17.20 10.08
CA TYR A 255 -4.76 17.65 10.83
C TYR A 255 -5.16 18.46 12.07
N PRO A 256 -5.68 17.82 13.12
CA PRO A 256 -6.16 18.53 14.30
C PRO A 256 -5.04 19.33 14.98
N SER A 257 -3.83 18.78 15.02
CA SER A 257 -2.64 19.41 15.61
C SER A 257 -2.22 20.74 14.95
N ARG A 258 -2.66 21.04 13.71
CA ARG A 258 -2.37 22.34 13.06
C ARG A 258 -3.22 23.48 13.59
N TYR A 259 -4.34 23.16 14.24
CA TYR A 259 -5.30 24.14 14.72
C TYR A 259 -5.44 24.13 16.25
N LEU A 260 -4.81 23.18 16.94
CA LEU A 260 -4.73 23.14 18.39
C LEU A 260 -3.57 24.01 18.91
N PRO A 261 -3.71 24.65 20.09
CA PRO A 261 -2.64 25.41 20.71
C PRO A 261 -1.43 24.51 21.03
N ALA A 262 -0.22 25.06 20.93
CA ALA A 262 1.04 24.35 21.16
C ALA A 262 1.21 23.76 22.58
N SER A 263 0.32 24.10 23.52
CA SER A 263 0.34 23.59 24.91
C SER A 263 -0.10 22.12 25.06
N PHE A 264 -0.69 21.51 24.03
CA PHE A 264 -1.16 20.11 24.07
C PHE A 264 -0.17 19.09 23.49
N GLY A 265 1.03 19.52 23.10
CA GLY A 265 2.03 18.69 22.42
C GLY A 265 3.40 18.67 23.11
N LYS A 266 3.43 18.55 24.44
CA LYS A 266 4.63 18.17 25.19
C LYS A 266 4.45 16.79 25.79
#